data_AF-A0A1C5R0B1-F1
#
_entry.id   AF-A0A1C5R0B1-F1
#
_cell.length_a   1.000
_cell.length_b   1.000
_cell.length_c   1.000
_cell.angle_alpha   90.00
_cell.angle_beta   90.00
_cell.angle_gamma   90.00
#
_symmetry.space_group_name_H-M   'P 1'
#
loop_
_entity.id
_entity.type
_entity.pdbx_description
1 polymer ?
#
loop_
_entity_poly.entity_id
_entity_poly.type
_entity_poly.pdbx_seq_one_letter_code
_entity_poly.pdbx_strand_id
1 'polypeptide(L)'
;MARPSKCRKICSEPVYDSFRPEGFPSDGTICLTLDEFEAIRLIDLEHFTHEKCAKQMEISRTTVTEIYESARYKIADSLIHGKTLLISGGHYRLCQGDMSSHCFTRCTSAYDSVATSIIEKKENGTMRIAATYENGMIFQHFGHTETFKLYDIENGQITGTQIVSTNGQGHGALSGFLTQAQVDILICGGIGGGAQAALAEAGIKLYGGVSGSADEAVNAYLADGLNYNPNVQCSHHSHDHSCGEHHCGEDKHGCSGNH
;
A
#
# COMPACT_ATOMS: atom_id res chain seq x y z
N MET A 1 16.93 13.89 -19.84
CA MET A 1 16.79 13.39 -18.46
C MET A 1 15.32 13.52 -18.05
N ALA A 2 14.71 12.46 -17.54
CA ALA A 2 13.35 12.53 -17.00
C ALA A 2 13.35 13.48 -15.80
N ARG A 3 12.46 14.47 -15.81
CA ARG A 3 12.33 15.45 -14.72
C ARG A 3 11.82 14.70 -13.48
N PRO A 4 12.42 14.89 -12.29
CA PRO A 4 11.92 14.26 -11.07
C PRO A 4 10.45 14.60 -10.87
N SER A 5 9.59 13.59 -10.70
CA SER A 5 8.17 13.78 -10.41
C SER A 5 8.05 14.44 -9.04
N LYS A 6 7.55 15.67 -9.00
CA LYS A 6 7.23 16.33 -7.72
C LYS A 6 6.11 15.54 -7.04
N CYS A 7 6.33 15.10 -5.80
CA CYS A 7 5.28 14.53 -4.96
C CYS A 7 4.18 15.57 -4.75
N ARG A 8 2.93 15.17 -4.96
CA ARG A 8 1.75 16.05 -4.98
C ARG A 8 1.07 16.05 -3.62
N LYS A 9 0.51 17.17 -3.17
CA LYS A 9 -0.12 17.24 -1.85
C LYS A 9 -1.57 16.79 -1.90
N ILE A 10 -1.97 15.89 -1.00
CA ILE A 10 -3.38 15.52 -0.76
C ILE A 10 -3.77 15.85 0.69
N CYS A 11 -5.04 16.20 0.91
CA CYS A 11 -5.50 16.66 2.22
C CYS A 11 -6.02 15.53 3.11
N SER A 12 -6.54 14.45 2.52
CA SER A 12 -7.10 13.31 3.24
C SER A 12 -7.03 12.07 2.37
N GLU A 13 -6.78 10.92 2.99
CA GLU A 13 -6.92 9.63 2.33
C GLU A 13 -8.41 9.26 2.20
N PRO A 14 -8.80 8.54 1.13
CA PRO A 14 -10.18 8.11 0.93
C PRO A 14 -10.61 7.15 2.05
N VAL A 15 -11.83 7.33 2.56
CA VAL A 15 -12.46 6.42 3.53
C VAL A 15 -12.76 5.05 2.90
N TYR A 16 -13.21 5.08 1.65
CA TYR A 16 -13.51 3.91 0.84
C TYR A 16 -12.55 3.91 -0.34
N ASP A 17 -11.78 2.85 -0.47
CA ASP A 17 -10.77 2.68 -1.52
C ASP A 17 -11.27 1.88 -2.72
N SER A 18 -12.50 1.35 -2.68
CA SER A 18 -13.01 0.49 -3.75
C SER A 18 -14.51 0.67 -3.96
N PHE A 19 -14.92 0.77 -5.23
CA PHE A 19 -16.30 0.80 -5.67
C PHE A 19 -16.50 -0.24 -6.77
N ARG A 20 -17.53 -1.08 -6.65
CA ARG A 20 -17.83 -2.14 -7.62
C ARG A 20 -19.30 -2.13 -8.01
N PRO A 21 -19.66 -2.51 -9.25
CA PRO A 21 -21.05 -2.69 -9.62
C PRO A 21 -21.64 -3.90 -8.87
N GLU A 22 -22.93 -3.81 -8.55
CA GLU A 22 -23.70 -4.94 -8.03
C GLU A 22 -24.43 -5.67 -9.16
N GLY A 23 -24.61 -6.99 -9.02
CA GLY A 23 -25.48 -7.79 -9.88
C GLY A 23 -24.81 -8.52 -11.05
N PHE A 24 -23.65 -8.04 -11.54
CA PHE A 24 -22.88 -8.72 -12.58
C PHE A 24 -21.41 -8.88 -12.16
N PRO A 25 -20.75 -10.00 -12.51
CA PRO A 25 -19.31 -10.13 -12.28
C PRO A 25 -18.57 -9.05 -13.09
N SER A 26 -17.82 -8.21 -12.37
CA SER A 26 -16.94 -7.19 -12.95
C SER A 26 -15.79 -7.87 -13.70
N ASP A 27 -15.61 -7.52 -14.97
CA ASP A 27 -14.55 -8.07 -15.84
C ASP A 27 -13.32 -7.15 -15.92
N GLY A 28 -13.06 -6.40 -14.86
CA GLY A 28 -11.86 -5.57 -14.80
C GLY A 28 -11.79 -4.64 -13.61
N THR A 29 -10.57 -4.19 -13.34
CA THR A 29 -10.28 -3.19 -12.32
C THR A 29 -9.64 -1.97 -12.98
N ILE A 30 -10.04 -0.78 -12.55
CA ILE A 30 -9.41 0.47 -12.93
C ILE A 30 -8.93 1.22 -11.69
N CYS A 31 -7.67 1.66 -11.73
CA CYS A 31 -7.01 2.31 -10.60
C CYS A 31 -7.07 3.84 -10.76
N LEU A 32 -7.78 4.50 -9.86
CA LEU A 32 -7.77 5.94 -9.63
C LEU A 32 -6.67 6.26 -8.61
N THR A 33 -5.69 7.07 -8.97
CA THR A 33 -4.60 7.40 -8.05
C THR A 33 -5.05 8.40 -6.99
N LEU A 34 -4.32 8.50 -5.87
CA LEU A 34 -4.76 9.34 -4.75
C LEU A 34 -4.77 10.84 -5.07
N ASP A 35 -3.91 11.29 -5.98
CA ASP A 35 -3.91 12.63 -6.53
C ASP A 35 -5.06 12.88 -7.52
N GLU A 36 -5.47 11.88 -8.29
CA GLU A 36 -6.67 11.91 -9.12
C GLU A 36 -7.94 12.01 -8.27
N PHE A 37 -8.00 11.21 -7.20
CA PHE A 37 -9.08 11.28 -6.22
C PHE A 37 -9.15 12.68 -5.56
N GLU A 38 -8.01 13.22 -5.13
CA GLU A 38 -7.96 14.56 -4.54
C GLU A 38 -8.40 15.64 -5.54
N ALA A 39 -8.05 15.52 -6.82
CA ALA A 39 -8.49 16.47 -7.85
C ALA A 39 -10.02 16.44 -8.04
N ILE A 40 -10.63 15.25 -8.06
CA ILE A 40 -12.10 15.09 -8.11
C ILE A 40 -12.75 15.69 -6.87
N ARG A 41 -12.20 15.41 -5.68
CA ARG A 41 -12.68 15.97 -4.41
C ARG A 41 -12.64 17.50 -4.42
N LEU A 42 -11.52 18.10 -4.81
CA LEU A 42 -11.36 19.56 -4.80
C LEU A 42 -12.21 20.23 -5.86
N ILE A 43 -12.23 19.73 -7.10
CA ILE A 43 -12.89 20.39 -8.22
C ILE A 43 -14.38 20.10 -8.24
N ASP A 44 -14.79 18.83 -8.20
CA ASP A 44 -16.19 18.45 -8.41
C ASP A 44 -17.00 18.53 -7.11
N LEU A 45 -16.42 18.14 -5.97
CA LEU A 45 -17.13 18.14 -4.68
C LEU A 45 -16.99 19.47 -3.91
N GLU A 46 -15.79 20.06 -3.85
CA GLU A 46 -15.57 21.35 -3.17
C GLU A 46 -15.72 22.58 -4.10
N HIS A 47 -16.00 22.37 -5.38
CA HIS A 47 -16.18 23.42 -6.38
C HIS A 47 -14.97 24.36 -6.55
N PHE A 48 -13.74 23.85 -6.39
CA PHE A 48 -12.54 24.64 -6.61
C PHE A 48 -12.32 24.88 -8.10
N THR A 49 -11.81 26.07 -8.43
CA THR A 49 -11.24 26.31 -9.75
C THR A 49 -9.96 25.50 -9.92
N HIS A 50 -9.57 25.17 -11.16
CA HIS A 50 -8.31 24.48 -11.43
C HIS A 50 -7.09 25.23 -10.86
N GLU A 51 -7.14 26.58 -10.82
CA GLU A 51 -6.08 27.38 -10.23
C GLU A 51 -6.02 27.22 -8.70
N LYS A 52 -7.19 27.19 -8.03
CA LYS A 52 -7.25 26.99 -6.58
C LYS A 52 -6.83 25.56 -6.21
N CYS A 53 -7.26 24.57 -6.98
CA CYS A 53 -6.82 23.18 -6.84
C CYS A 53 -5.30 23.05 -7.01
N ALA A 54 -4.71 23.73 -8.00
CA ALA A 54 -3.27 23.71 -8.24
C ALA A 54 -2.47 24.28 -7.06
N LYS A 55 -2.97 25.38 -6.48
CA LYS A 55 -2.39 25.97 -5.26
C LYS A 55 -2.48 25.01 -4.08
N GLN A 56 -3.64 24.37 -3.87
CA GLN A 56 -3.87 23.42 -2.78
C GLN A 56 -2.98 22.17 -2.89
N MET A 57 -2.81 21.63 -4.10
CA MET A 57 -2.03 20.42 -4.36
C MET A 57 -0.53 20.69 -4.59
N GLU A 58 -0.11 21.96 -4.57
CA GLU A 58 1.27 22.43 -4.77
C GLU A 58 1.87 22.01 -6.14
N ILE A 59 1.04 22.01 -7.19
CA ILE A 59 1.40 21.63 -8.56
C ILE A 59 1.02 22.71 -9.57
N SER A 60 1.43 22.56 -10.84
CA SER A 60 1.01 23.51 -11.88
C SER A 60 -0.45 23.30 -12.25
N ARG A 61 -1.10 24.38 -12.71
CA ARG A 61 -2.47 24.33 -13.25
C ARG A 61 -2.61 23.33 -14.40
N THR A 62 -1.60 23.21 -15.26
CA THR A 62 -1.60 22.26 -16.37
C THR A 62 -1.62 20.81 -15.86
N THR A 63 -0.83 20.50 -14.83
CA THR A 63 -0.83 19.17 -14.21
C THR A 63 -2.16 18.86 -13.52
N VAL A 64 -2.82 19.83 -12.89
CA VAL A 64 -4.19 19.63 -12.38
C VAL A 64 -5.15 19.25 -13.50
N THR A 65 -5.10 19.95 -14.64
CA THR A 65 -5.97 19.64 -15.78
C THR A 65 -5.74 18.21 -16.28
N GLU A 66 -4.48 17.79 -16.45
CA GLU A 66 -4.13 16.43 -16.89
C GLU A 66 -4.63 15.36 -15.91
N ILE A 67 -4.40 15.56 -14.60
CA ILE A 67 -4.87 14.65 -13.54
C ILE A 67 -6.39 14.58 -13.55
N TYR A 68 -7.07 15.72 -13.62
CA TYR A 68 -8.52 15.78 -13.57
C TYR A 68 -9.17 15.12 -14.80
N GLU A 69 -8.60 15.28 -15.99
CA GLU A 69 -9.07 14.60 -17.20
C GLU A 69 -8.86 13.09 -17.11
N SER A 70 -7.69 12.64 -16.64
CA SER A 70 -7.42 11.21 -16.38
C SER A 70 -8.41 10.63 -15.35
N ALA A 71 -8.63 11.35 -14.24
CA ALA A 71 -9.55 10.94 -13.18
C ALA A 71 -10.99 10.76 -13.69
N ARG A 72 -11.51 11.74 -14.44
CA ARG A 72 -12.86 11.66 -15.02
C ARG A 72 -13.01 10.52 -16.01
N TYR A 73 -11.99 10.28 -16.84
CA TYR A 73 -11.98 9.13 -17.75
C TYR A 73 -12.08 7.81 -16.96
N LYS A 74 -11.27 7.63 -15.92
CA LYS A 74 -11.26 6.40 -15.11
C LYS A 74 -12.58 6.15 -14.39
N ILE A 75 -13.18 7.21 -13.83
CA ILE A 75 -14.51 7.14 -13.21
C ILE A 75 -15.56 6.77 -14.26
N ALA A 76 -15.55 7.42 -15.44
CA ALA A 76 -16.49 7.10 -16.50
C ALA A 76 -16.32 5.65 -17.02
N ASP A 77 -15.08 5.21 -17.22
CA ASP A 77 -14.77 3.85 -17.69
C ASP A 77 -15.23 2.79 -16.68
N SER A 78 -15.10 3.04 -15.37
CA SER A 78 -15.68 2.20 -14.32
C SER A 78 -17.20 2.12 -14.42
N LEU A 79 -17.87 3.27 -14.51
CA LEU A 79 -19.33 3.34 -14.51
C LEU A 79 -19.96 2.73 -15.78
N ILE A 80 -19.35 2.93 -16.94
CA ILE A 80 -19.90 2.48 -18.23
C ILE A 80 -19.62 0.99 -18.47
N HIS A 81 -18.43 0.51 -18.13
CA HIS A 81 -18.05 -0.88 -18.39
C HIS A 81 -18.21 -1.80 -17.17
N GLY A 82 -18.72 -1.28 -16.05
CA GLY A 82 -18.88 -2.04 -14.82
C GLY A 82 -17.55 -2.56 -14.26
N LYS A 83 -16.47 -1.78 -14.39
CA LYS A 83 -15.18 -2.13 -13.80
C LYS A 83 -15.16 -1.73 -12.33
N THR A 84 -14.47 -2.52 -11.52
CA THR A 84 -14.18 -2.16 -10.13
C THR A 84 -13.24 -0.95 -10.13
N LEU A 85 -13.67 0.16 -9.54
CA LEU A 85 -12.84 1.35 -9.32
C LEU A 85 -12.08 1.19 -8.02
N LEU A 86 -10.76 1.06 -8.10
CA LEU A 86 -9.85 1.01 -6.96
C LEU A 86 -9.13 2.35 -6.81
N ILE A 87 -9.03 2.88 -5.60
CA ILE A 87 -8.33 4.11 -5.28
C ILE A 87 -7.03 3.76 -4.58
N SER A 88 -5.90 3.83 -5.29
CA SER A 88 -4.60 3.44 -4.74
C SER A 88 -3.42 4.05 -5.50
N GLY A 89 -2.26 4.07 -4.86
CA GLY A 89 -1.00 4.50 -5.50
C GLY A 89 -0.94 5.99 -5.87
N GLY A 90 0.02 6.30 -6.75
CA GLY A 90 0.38 7.68 -7.12
C GLY A 90 1.56 8.23 -6.32
N HIS A 91 2.08 9.39 -6.76
CA HIS A 91 3.19 10.06 -6.09
C HIS A 91 2.67 11.25 -5.27
N TYR A 92 2.29 10.98 -4.02
CA TYR A 92 1.69 11.97 -3.14
C TYR A 92 2.45 12.16 -1.82
N ARG A 93 2.10 13.25 -1.12
CA ARG A 93 2.45 13.57 0.26
C ARG A 93 1.17 14.02 0.97
N LEU A 94 0.99 13.56 2.21
CA LEU A 94 -0.10 14.02 3.06
C LEU A 94 0.18 15.43 3.60
N CYS A 95 -0.87 16.24 3.67
CA CYS A 95 -0.84 17.53 4.34
C CYS A 95 -0.55 17.34 5.85
N GLN A 96 0.48 18.00 6.38
CA GLN A 96 0.89 17.86 7.79
C GLN A 96 0.07 18.72 8.77
N GLY A 97 -1.05 19.30 8.34
CA GLY A 97 -1.89 20.15 9.21
C GLY A 97 -1.21 21.46 9.65
N ASP A 98 -0.11 21.84 9.01
CA ASP A 98 0.55 23.13 9.24
C ASP A 98 -0.42 24.27 8.88
N MET A 99 -0.66 25.15 9.85
CA MET A 99 -1.40 26.41 9.74
C MET A 99 -0.73 27.44 8.80
N SER A 100 0.31 27.08 8.05
CA SER A 100 0.92 27.89 7.00
C SER A 100 0.09 27.86 5.71
N SER A 101 -0.92 28.73 5.72
CA SER A 101 -1.31 29.62 4.61
C SER A 101 -1.91 29.08 3.31
N HIS A 102 -2.08 27.78 3.07
CA HIS A 102 -2.73 27.32 1.81
C HIS A 102 -3.60 26.05 1.92
N CYS A 103 -4.20 25.76 3.08
CA CYS A 103 -5.33 24.81 3.12
C CYS A 103 -6.66 25.58 3.28
N PHE A 104 -7.49 25.60 2.21
CA PHE A 104 -8.69 26.45 2.12
C PHE A 104 -9.93 25.91 2.83
N THR A 105 -9.91 24.65 3.21
CA THR A 105 -10.96 23.97 3.98
C THR A 105 -10.27 23.40 5.21
N ARG A 106 -10.94 23.20 6.35
CA ARG A 106 -10.33 22.51 7.50
C ARG A 106 -9.80 21.16 7.01
N CYS A 107 -8.50 21.08 6.72
CA CYS A 107 -7.74 19.84 6.58
C CYS A 107 -7.82 19.18 7.95
N THR A 108 -8.96 18.58 8.28
CA THR A 108 -9.12 17.90 9.55
C THR A 108 -8.03 16.85 9.57
N SER A 109 -7.24 16.88 10.63
CA SER A 109 -6.51 15.76 11.21
C SER A 109 -7.42 14.56 11.52
N ALA A 110 -8.47 14.33 10.72
CA ALA A 110 -9.37 13.18 10.71
C ALA A 110 -8.65 11.90 10.25
N TYR A 111 -7.33 11.96 10.09
CA TYR A 111 -6.47 10.79 10.06
C TYR A 111 -6.66 9.91 11.31
N ASP A 112 -6.94 10.51 12.48
CA ASP A 112 -7.20 9.74 13.71
C ASP A 112 -8.57 9.04 13.73
N SER A 113 -9.55 9.50 12.95
CA SER A 113 -10.92 8.97 13.05
C SER A 113 -11.29 7.90 12.00
N VAL A 114 -10.53 7.76 10.91
CA VAL A 114 -10.95 6.92 9.76
C VAL A 114 -10.06 5.70 9.49
N ALA A 115 -8.77 5.72 9.82
CA ALA A 115 -8.00 4.46 9.91
C ALA A 115 -8.65 3.46 10.89
N THR A 116 -9.31 4.04 11.90
CA THR A 116 -10.22 3.43 12.88
C THR A 116 -11.49 2.81 12.28
N SER A 117 -11.83 3.07 11.01
CA SER A 117 -13.09 2.62 10.38
C SER A 117 -12.95 1.50 9.36
N ILE A 118 -11.73 1.18 8.91
CA ILE A 118 -11.46 -0.03 8.10
C ILE A 118 -10.95 -1.17 8.99
N ILE A 119 -10.29 -0.83 10.10
CA ILE A 119 -9.84 -1.77 11.10
C ILE A 119 -10.75 -1.58 12.32
N GLU A 120 -11.57 -2.58 12.64
CA GLU A 120 -12.40 -2.53 13.85
C GLU A 120 -11.50 -2.24 15.06
N LYS A 121 -11.89 -1.28 15.91
CA LYS A 121 -11.11 -0.88 17.08
C LYS A 121 -10.85 -2.12 17.94
N LYS A 122 -9.57 -2.39 18.20
CA LYS A 122 -9.12 -3.36 19.20
C LYS A 122 -9.77 -3.00 20.53
N GLU A 123 -10.58 -3.90 21.09
CA GLU A 123 -11.15 -3.70 22.42
C GLU A 123 -10.00 -3.66 23.44
N ASN A 124 -10.07 -2.72 24.39
CA ASN A 124 -9.00 -2.45 25.34
C ASN A 124 -8.72 -3.73 26.18
N GLY A 125 -7.61 -4.41 25.89
CA GLY A 125 -7.18 -5.64 26.57
C GLY A 125 -7.18 -6.91 25.72
N THR A 126 -7.60 -6.83 24.46
CA THR A 126 -7.55 -7.97 23.51
C THR A 126 -6.18 -8.04 22.81
N MET A 127 -5.78 -9.23 22.36
CA MET A 127 -4.60 -9.44 21.54
C MET A 127 -5.00 -9.49 20.07
N ARG A 128 -4.21 -8.88 19.17
CA ARG A 128 -4.46 -8.89 17.74
C ARG A 128 -3.36 -9.61 16.98
N ILE A 129 -3.74 -10.63 16.20
CA ILE A 129 -2.85 -11.39 15.33
C ILE A 129 -3.17 -11.05 13.88
N ALA A 130 -2.16 -10.72 13.08
CA ALA A 130 -2.27 -10.62 11.63
C ALA A 130 -1.64 -11.85 10.98
N ALA A 131 -2.31 -12.42 9.97
CA ALA A 131 -1.73 -13.41 9.09
C ALA A 131 -1.71 -12.88 7.66
N THR A 132 -0.63 -13.12 6.92
CA THR A 132 -0.65 -12.92 5.47
C THR A 132 -1.71 -13.83 4.86
N TYR A 133 -2.59 -13.30 4.03
CA TYR A 133 -3.74 -14.03 3.49
C TYR A 133 -3.72 -13.99 1.97
N GLU A 134 -3.94 -15.15 1.35
CA GLU A 134 -4.22 -15.28 -0.08
C GLU A 134 -5.09 -16.52 -0.27
N ASN A 135 -6.34 -16.35 -0.75
CA ASN A 135 -7.26 -17.44 -1.06
C ASN A 135 -7.43 -18.50 0.06
N GLY A 136 -7.43 -18.08 1.34
CA GLY A 136 -7.55 -18.99 2.49
C GLY A 136 -6.21 -19.50 3.05
N MET A 137 -5.10 -19.22 2.37
CA MET A 137 -3.77 -19.74 2.67
C MET A 137 -2.80 -18.63 3.12
N ILE A 138 -1.74 -19.02 3.82
CA ILE A 138 -0.65 -18.12 4.22
C ILE A 138 0.27 -17.87 3.04
N PHE A 139 0.32 -16.61 2.62
CA PHE A 139 1.20 -16.19 1.56
C PHE A 139 2.68 -16.26 1.97
N GLN A 140 3.51 -16.76 1.05
CA GLN A 140 4.92 -17.03 1.34
C GLN A 140 5.84 -15.83 1.10
N HIS A 141 5.36 -14.73 0.54
CA HIS A 141 6.18 -13.55 0.27
C HIS A 141 5.60 -12.28 0.87
N PHE A 142 5.92 -11.99 2.13
CA PHE A 142 5.39 -10.84 2.87
C PHE A 142 5.45 -9.51 2.08
N GLY A 143 6.56 -9.25 1.39
CA GLY A 143 6.75 -7.99 0.64
C GLY A 143 5.90 -7.84 -0.63
N HIS A 144 5.17 -8.89 -1.02
CA HIS A 144 4.24 -8.91 -2.15
C HIS A 144 2.82 -9.28 -1.71
N THR A 145 2.56 -9.41 -0.41
CA THR A 145 1.23 -9.73 0.10
C THR A 145 0.29 -8.56 -0.11
N GLU A 146 -0.83 -8.81 -0.79
CA GLU A 146 -1.87 -7.81 -1.03
C GLU A 146 -2.97 -7.80 0.03
N THR A 147 -3.09 -8.86 0.85
CA THR A 147 -4.12 -8.94 1.90
C THR A 147 -3.62 -9.57 3.21
N PHE A 148 -4.08 -9.05 4.34
CA PHE A 148 -3.91 -9.62 5.66
C PHE A 148 -5.25 -10.02 6.24
N LYS A 149 -5.25 -11.08 7.04
CA LYS A 149 -6.39 -11.45 7.89
C LYS A 149 -6.02 -11.13 9.33
N LEU A 150 -6.75 -10.22 9.95
CA LEU A 150 -6.60 -9.87 11.36
C LEU A 150 -7.56 -10.72 12.20
N TYR A 151 -7.07 -11.14 13.35
CA TYR A 151 -7.78 -11.95 14.33
C TYR A 151 -7.69 -11.24 15.67
N ASP A 152 -8.85 -10.95 16.25
CA ASP A 152 -8.97 -10.44 17.59
C ASP A 152 -9.15 -11.60 18.55
N ILE A 153 -8.33 -11.62 19.60
CA ILE A 153 -8.24 -12.71 20.55
C ILE A 153 -8.49 -12.16 21.95
N GLU A 154 -9.47 -12.74 22.62
CA GLU A 154 -9.81 -12.46 24.00
C GLU A 154 -9.84 -13.78 24.78
N ASN A 155 -9.18 -13.84 25.93
CA ASN A 155 -9.13 -15.03 26.80
C ASN A 155 -8.71 -16.34 26.08
N GLY A 156 -7.87 -16.23 25.03
CA GLY A 156 -7.41 -17.38 24.24
C GLY A 156 -8.41 -17.90 23.20
N GLN A 157 -9.48 -17.14 22.90
CA GLN A 157 -10.45 -17.45 21.86
C GLN A 157 -10.52 -16.32 20.83
N ILE A 158 -10.77 -16.68 19.56
CA ILE A 158 -10.94 -15.71 18.47
C ILE A 158 -12.34 -15.08 18.60
N THR A 159 -12.41 -13.78 18.87
CA THR A 159 -13.66 -13.02 19.02
C THR A 159 -14.06 -12.30 17.73
N GLY A 160 -13.09 -11.95 16.88
CA GLY A 160 -13.33 -11.26 15.62
C GLY A 160 -12.32 -11.64 14.55
N THR A 161 -12.77 -11.67 13.29
CA THR A 161 -11.90 -11.88 12.13
C THR A 161 -12.24 -10.89 11.03
N GLN A 162 -11.23 -10.22 10.49
CA GLN A 162 -11.40 -9.24 9.42
C GLN A 162 -10.30 -9.43 8.37
N ILE A 163 -10.66 -9.32 7.09
CA ILE A 163 -9.69 -9.35 5.99
C ILE A 163 -9.50 -7.92 5.51
N VAL A 164 -8.26 -7.47 5.52
CA VAL A 164 -7.84 -6.12 5.17
C VAL A 164 -6.83 -6.17 4.02
N SER A 165 -7.02 -5.33 3.02
CA SER A 165 -6.10 -5.26 1.87
C SER A 165 -5.03 -4.20 2.11
N THR A 166 -3.82 -4.45 1.62
CA THR A 166 -2.67 -3.53 1.73
C THR A 166 -2.66 -2.46 0.65
N ASN A 167 -3.69 -2.46 -0.22
CA ASN A 167 -3.89 -1.48 -1.29
C ASN A 167 -2.67 -1.29 -2.20
N GLY A 168 -1.92 -2.37 -2.46
CA GLY A 168 -0.76 -2.37 -3.36
C GLY A 168 0.49 -1.68 -2.80
N GLN A 169 0.53 -1.45 -1.48
CA GLN A 169 1.67 -0.82 -0.82
C GLN A 169 2.82 -1.83 -0.62
N GLY A 170 3.83 -1.78 -1.51
CA GLY A 170 4.98 -2.69 -1.48
C GLY A 170 6.13 -2.29 -0.55
N HIS A 171 6.81 -3.33 -0.03
CA HIS A 171 8.16 -3.40 0.58
C HIS A 171 8.54 -2.54 1.82
N GLY A 172 7.82 -1.47 2.16
CA GLY A 172 8.15 -0.64 3.34
C GLY A 172 6.96 -0.11 4.14
N ALA A 173 5.81 0.06 3.50
CA ALA A 173 4.61 0.61 4.15
C ALA A 173 3.80 -0.42 4.94
N LEU A 174 4.08 -1.72 4.77
CA LEU A 174 3.36 -2.81 5.45
C LEU A 174 3.57 -2.79 6.97
N SER A 175 4.76 -2.43 7.45
CA SER A 175 5.03 -2.30 8.89
C SER A 175 4.24 -1.14 9.51
N GLY A 176 4.14 0.00 8.81
CA GLY A 176 3.31 1.13 9.23
C GLY A 176 1.82 0.75 9.31
N PHE A 177 1.32 0.03 8.31
CA PHE A 177 -0.05 -0.50 8.31
C PHE A 177 -0.32 -1.41 9.51
N LEU A 178 0.56 -2.39 9.77
CA LEU A 178 0.40 -3.31 10.90
C LEU A 178 0.48 -2.60 12.26
N THR A 179 1.33 -1.57 12.37
CA THR A 179 1.44 -0.72 13.56
C THR A 179 0.14 0.06 13.79
N GLN A 180 -0.41 0.64 12.72
CA GLN A 180 -1.69 1.36 12.76
C GLN A 180 -2.86 0.44 13.12
N ALA A 181 -2.82 -0.81 12.65
CA ALA A 181 -3.79 -1.85 12.99
C ALA A 181 -3.66 -2.38 14.43
N GLN A 182 -2.66 -1.92 15.20
CA GLN A 182 -2.36 -2.36 16.58
C GLN A 182 -2.14 -3.87 16.71
N VAL A 183 -1.49 -4.44 15.70
CA VAL A 183 -1.16 -5.87 15.65
C VAL A 183 -0.04 -6.17 16.64
N ASP A 184 -0.25 -7.15 17.52
CA ASP A 184 0.78 -7.62 18.45
C ASP A 184 1.65 -8.71 17.82
N ILE A 185 1.05 -9.51 16.94
CA ILE A 185 1.67 -10.70 16.34
C ILE A 185 1.42 -10.75 14.84
N LEU A 186 2.46 -11.01 14.06
CA LEU A 186 2.38 -11.29 12.64
C LEU A 186 2.80 -12.74 12.35
N ILE A 187 1.95 -13.47 11.64
CA ILE A 187 2.22 -14.79 11.06
C ILE A 187 2.42 -14.65 9.55
N CYS A 188 3.55 -15.12 9.04
CA CYS A 188 3.83 -15.11 7.61
C CYS A 188 4.68 -16.33 7.18
N GLY A 189 4.70 -16.61 5.88
CA GLY A 189 5.64 -17.58 5.31
C GLY A 189 7.05 -17.01 5.25
N GLY A 190 7.42 -16.36 4.15
CA GLY A 190 8.73 -15.74 3.93
C GLY A 190 8.72 -14.23 4.14
N ILE A 191 9.75 -13.73 4.81
CA ILE A 191 9.95 -12.30 5.08
C ILE A 191 11.42 -11.91 4.86
N GLY A 192 11.64 -10.73 4.27
CA GLY A 192 12.98 -10.19 4.04
C GLY A 192 13.53 -9.49 5.29
N GLY A 193 14.86 -9.46 5.43
CA GLY A 193 15.54 -8.88 6.60
C GLY A 193 15.19 -7.41 6.88
N GLY A 194 14.92 -6.60 5.84
CA GLY A 194 14.49 -5.21 6.02
C GLY A 194 13.11 -5.07 6.69
N ALA A 195 12.18 -5.96 6.37
CA ALA A 195 10.86 -5.98 7.00
C ALA A 195 10.90 -6.53 8.44
N GLN A 196 11.78 -7.49 8.71
CA GLN A 196 12.02 -7.98 10.08
C GLN A 196 12.49 -6.86 11.01
N ALA A 197 13.44 -6.04 10.55
CA ALA A 197 13.94 -4.90 11.31
C ALA A 197 12.83 -3.88 11.62
N ALA A 198 12.01 -3.54 10.62
CA ALA A 198 10.91 -2.59 10.80
C ALA A 198 9.82 -3.09 11.77
N LEU A 199 9.51 -4.39 11.76
CA LEU A 199 8.56 -5.00 12.69
C LEU A 199 9.10 -5.06 14.12
N ALA A 200 10.40 -5.36 14.27
CA ALA A 200 11.06 -5.36 15.57
C ALA A 200 11.10 -3.96 16.20
N GLU A 201 11.36 -2.91 15.40
CA GLU A 201 11.28 -1.51 15.86
C GLU A 201 9.86 -1.11 16.27
N ALA A 202 8.84 -1.64 15.59
CA ALA A 202 7.43 -1.43 15.92
C ALA A 202 6.93 -2.27 17.11
N GLY A 203 7.76 -3.18 17.65
CA GLY A 203 7.39 -4.05 18.77
C GLY A 203 6.45 -5.21 18.41
N ILE A 204 6.31 -5.54 17.13
CA ILE A 204 5.43 -6.61 16.64
C ILE A 204 6.17 -7.94 16.66
N LYS A 205 5.60 -8.98 17.30
CA LYS A 205 6.20 -10.32 17.33
C LYS A 205 5.97 -11.03 15.99
N LEU A 206 7.05 -11.49 15.38
CA LEU A 206 7.03 -12.14 14.08
C LEU A 206 7.17 -13.66 14.21
N TYR A 207 6.27 -14.40 13.55
CA TYR A 207 6.31 -15.84 13.38
C TYR A 207 6.42 -16.17 11.89
N GLY A 208 7.65 -16.34 11.43
CA GLY A 208 7.97 -16.69 10.04
C GLY A 208 8.00 -18.21 9.80
N GLY A 209 7.92 -18.61 8.54
CA GLY A 209 8.08 -20.00 8.08
C GLY A 209 6.80 -20.81 8.13
N VAL A 210 5.66 -20.15 8.34
CA VAL A 210 4.37 -20.82 8.43
C VAL A 210 3.79 -20.99 7.03
N SER A 211 3.28 -22.19 6.75
CA SER A 211 2.60 -22.53 5.50
C SER A 211 1.32 -23.31 5.82
N GLY A 212 0.35 -23.27 4.90
CA GLY A 212 -0.98 -23.86 5.12
C GLY A 212 -2.07 -22.80 5.29
N SER A 213 -3.18 -23.18 5.93
CA SER A 213 -4.33 -22.31 6.13
C SER A 213 -4.04 -21.23 7.19
N ALA A 214 -4.51 -20.00 6.92
CA ALA A 214 -4.35 -18.88 7.86
C ALA A 214 -5.09 -19.14 9.18
N ASP A 215 -6.26 -19.78 9.13
CA ASP A 215 -7.07 -20.10 10.30
C ASP A 215 -6.42 -21.21 11.14
N GLU A 216 -5.87 -22.22 10.49
CA GLU A 216 -5.17 -23.32 11.18
C GLU A 216 -3.92 -22.82 11.90
N ALA A 217 -3.17 -21.88 11.29
CA ALA A 217 -1.99 -21.30 11.91
C ALA A 217 -2.32 -20.49 13.18
N VAL A 218 -3.39 -19.69 13.16
CA VAL A 218 -3.79 -18.93 14.36
C VAL A 218 -4.30 -19.87 15.45
N ASN A 219 -5.06 -20.90 15.09
CA ASN A 219 -5.47 -21.93 16.05
C ASN A 219 -4.28 -22.72 16.61
N ALA A 220 -3.27 -23.03 15.79
CA ALA A 220 -2.04 -23.69 16.23
C ALA A 220 -1.22 -22.78 17.15
N TYR A 221 -1.22 -21.47 16.92
CA TYR A 221 -0.62 -20.49 17.82
C TYR A 221 -1.33 -20.48 19.18
N LEU A 222 -2.67 -20.45 19.20
CA LEU A 222 -3.46 -20.52 20.43
C LEU A 222 -3.26 -21.84 21.20
N ALA A 223 -3.02 -22.94 20.49
CA ALA A 223 -2.75 -24.25 21.06
C ALA A 223 -1.28 -24.47 21.48
N ASP A 224 -0.42 -23.44 21.42
CA ASP A 224 1.02 -23.47 21.72
C ASP A 224 1.81 -24.49 20.86
N GLY A 225 1.28 -24.82 19.68
CA GLY A 225 1.79 -25.85 18.77
C GLY A 225 2.29 -25.31 17.42
N LEU A 226 2.48 -23.99 17.29
CA LEU A 226 2.90 -23.39 16.04
C LEU A 226 4.35 -23.76 15.72
N ASN A 227 4.55 -24.48 14.62
CA ASN A 227 5.88 -24.74 14.08
C ASN A 227 6.34 -23.53 13.28
N TYR A 228 7.06 -22.61 13.92
CA TYR A 228 7.61 -21.41 13.29
C TYR A 228 9.13 -21.50 13.24
N ASN A 229 9.72 -20.90 12.20
CA ASN A 229 11.15 -20.76 12.09
C ASN A 229 11.54 -19.31 12.44
N PRO A 230 12.16 -19.06 13.61
CA PRO A 230 12.58 -17.72 14.02
C PRO A 230 13.65 -17.11 13.11
N ASN A 231 14.25 -17.91 12.22
CA ASN A 231 15.32 -17.50 11.33
C ASN A 231 14.95 -17.69 9.86
N VAL A 232 13.69 -17.44 9.48
CA VAL A 232 13.30 -17.34 8.07
C VAL A 232 13.98 -16.14 7.44
N GLN A 233 15.13 -16.41 6.83
CA GLN A 233 15.70 -15.56 5.81
C GLN A 233 15.27 -16.14 4.47
N CYS A 234 14.71 -15.31 3.58
CA CYS A 234 14.65 -15.69 2.18
C CYS A 234 16.09 -16.00 1.74
N SER A 235 16.40 -17.28 1.51
CA SER A 235 17.59 -17.69 0.80
C SER A 235 17.47 -17.10 -0.61
N HIS A 236 18.16 -15.97 -0.81
CA HIS A 236 18.35 -15.37 -2.09
C HIS A 236 19.02 -16.45 -2.95
N HIS A 237 18.28 -17.06 -3.87
CA HIS A 237 18.92 -17.80 -4.95
C HIS A 237 19.58 -16.74 -5.82
N SER A 238 20.84 -16.44 -5.47
CA SER A 238 21.82 -15.85 -6.36
C SER A 238 21.96 -16.81 -7.54
N HIS A 239 21.14 -16.61 -8.57
CA HIS A 239 21.47 -17.13 -9.88
C HIS A 239 22.62 -16.30 -10.41
N ASP A 240 23.79 -16.89 -10.27
CA ASP A 240 25.08 -16.43 -10.76
C ASP A 240 25.03 -16.21 -12.29
N HIS A 241 25.44 -15.00 -12.66
CA HIS A 241 25.91 -14.43 -13.91
C HIS A 241 25.86 -15.22 -15.24
N SER A 242 25.37 -14.53 -16.28
CA SER A 242 26.11 -14.41 -17.54
C SER A 242 26.36 -12.93 -17.84
N CYS A 243 27.34 -12.36 -17.15
CA CYS A 243 28.04 -11.18 -17.61
C CYS A 243 28.91 -11.61 -18.80
N GLY A 244 28.48 -11.29 -20.01
CA GLY A 244 29.34 -11.35 -21.19
C GLY A 244 30.48 -10.36 -21.01
N GLU A 245 31.67 -10.88 -20.74
CA GLU A 245 32.93 -10.16 -20.92
C GLU A 245 32.99 -9.62 -22.36
N HIS A 246 33.02 -8.30 -22.50
CA HIS A 246 33.68 -7.69 -23.64
C HIS A 246 34.83 -6.84 -23.13
N HIS A 247 35.99 -7.48 -23.19
CA HIS A 247 37.32 -6.92 -23.20
C HIS A 247 37.37 -5.53 -23.84
N CYS A 248 37.89 -4.55 -23.09
CA CYS A 248 38.48 -3.34 -23.65
C CYS A 248 39.70 -3.74 -24.49
N GLY A 249 39.53 -3.80 -25.81
CA GLY A 249 40.62 -3.76 -26.77
C GLY A 249 40.96 -2.31 -27.08
N GLU A 250 42.15 -1.88 -26.65
CA GLU A 250 42.80 -0.68 -27.18
C GLU A 250 43.16 -0.92 -28.65
N ASP A 251 42.39 -0.34 -29.58
CA ASP A 251 42.84 -0.17 -30.96
C ASP A 251 42.98 1.32 -31.27
N LYS A 252 44.25 1.76 -31.18
CA LYS A 252 44.73 3.03 -31.70
C LYS A 252 44.75 3.00 -33.23
N HIS A 253 43.75 3.61 -33.86
CA HIS A 253 43.84 4.13 -35.23
C HIS A 253 43.00 5.42 -35.26
N GLY A 254 43.55 6.64 -35.34
CA GLY A 254 44.55 7.09 -36.30
C GLY A 254 43.84 7.49 -37.60
N CYS A 255 43.17 8.65 -37.62
CA CYS A 255 42.70 9.26 -38.87
C CYS A 255 43.00 10.77 -38.87
N SER A 256 44.12 11.09 -39.49
CA SER A 256 44.59 12.43 -39.84
C SER A 256 44.33 12.69 -41.33
N GLY A 257 43.68 13.82 -41.64
CA GLY A 257 43.73 14.54 -42.93
C GLY A 257 42.99 13.89 -44.11
N ASN A 258 42.63 14.59 -45.19
CA ASN A 258 42.89 15.97 -45.60
C ASN A 258 42.06 16.29 -46.87
N HIS A 259 41.68 17.57 -47.04
CA HIS A 259 41.13 18.30 -48.22
C HIS A 259 39.69 18.80 -48.09
#